data_AF-A0A257DQK1-F1
#
_entry.id   AF-A0A257DQK1-F1
#
_cell.length_a   1.000
_cell.length_b   1.000
_cell.length_c   1.000
_cell.angle_alpha   90.00
_cell.angle_beta   90.00
_cell.angle_gamma   90.00
#
_symmetry.space_group_name_H-M   'P 1'
#
loop_
_entity.id
_entity.type
_entity.pdbx_description
1 polymer ?
#
loop_
_entity_poly.entity_id
_entity_poly.type
_entity_poly.pdbx_seq_one_letter_code
_entity_poly.pdbx_strand_id
1 'polypeptide(L)'
;MNTNEFIEAIKIVVRDAAIEDSISLLESPPGRNPSKTTLDLTTFYNRQANDDKEMINKIIESAVDEAIFGLLCVLDGVRAIENEDDKGTLDLYFTKSKSVHLNKDRNLHDIYN
;
A
#
# COMPACT_ATOMS: atom_id res chain seq x y z
N MET A 1 -9.72 3.55 17.87
CA MET A 1 -9.66 3.35 16.42
C MET A 1 -10.98 3.79 15.84
N ASN A 2 -10.99 5.02 15.34
CA ASN A 2 -11.95 5.54 14.38
C ASN A 2 -11.37 5.44 12.96
N THR A 3 -12.13 5.90 11.96
CA THR A 3 -11.76 5.87 10.54
C THR A 3 -10.45 6.60 10.23
N ASN A 4 -10.24 7.81 10.76
CA ASN A 4 -9.01 8.56 10.55
C ASN A 4 -7.80 7.87 11.21
N GLU A 5 -7.96 7.40 12.45
CA GLU A 5 -6.92 6.64 13.16
C GLU A 5 -6.56 5.34 12.41
N PHE A 6 -7.53 4.72 11.74
CA PHE A 6 -7.30 3.54 10.91
C PHE A 6 -6.48 3.89 9.67
N ILE A 7 -6.84 4.95 8.94
CA ILE A 7 -6.10 5.38 7.74
C ILE A 7 -4.66 5.79 8.08
N GLU A 8 -4.46 6.55 9.16
CA GLU A 8 -3.11 6.90 9.62
C GLU A 8 -2.30 5.66 10.03
N ALA A 9 -2.94 4.68 10.67
CA ALA A 9 -2.28 3.40 10.94
C ALA A 9 -1.89 2.68 9.65
N ILE A 10 -2.74 2.67 8.61
CA ILE A 10 -2.43 2.06 7.30
C ILE A 10 -1.25 2.77 6.61
N LYS A 11 -1.18 4.11 6.66
CA LYS A 11 -0.03 4.86 6.13
C LYS A 11 1.27 4.40 6.78
N ILE A 12 1.29 4.25 8.10
CA ILE A 12 2.50 3.84 8.81
C ILE A 12 2.84 2.36 8.58
N VAL A 13 1.88 1.46 8.82
CA VAL A 13 2.19 0.02 8.89
C VAL A 13 2.16 -0.70 7.55
N VAL A 14 1.59 -0.07 6.52
CA VAL A 14 1.50 -0.64 5.17
C VAL A 14 2.27 0.21 4.17
N ARG A 15 1.91 1.48 4.00
CA ARG A 15 2.53 2.34 2.96
C ARG A 15 4.01 2.56 3.24
N ASP A 16 4.35 3.16 4.38
CA ASP A 16 5.72 3.54 4.69
C ASP A 16 6.62 2.30 4.83
N ALA A 17 6.12 1.25 5.48
CA ALA A 17 6.82 -0.03 5.58
C ALA A 17 7.09 -0.67 4.19
N ALA A 18 6.11 -0.71 3.29
CA ALA A 18 6.31 -1.28 1.95
C ALA A 18 7.32 -0.49 1.11
N ILE A 19 7.33 0.84 1.25
CA ILE A 19 8.30 1.72 0.58
C ILE A 19 9.70 1.45 1.13
N GLU A 20 9.87 1.50 2.45
CA GLU A 20 11.16 1.27 3.12
C GLU A 20 11.72 -0.11 2.79
N ASP A 21 10.89 -1.16 2.90
CA ASP A 21 11.30 -2.54 2.60
C ASP A 21 11.72 -2.69 1.13
N SER A 22 11.00 -2.05 0.20
CA SER A 22 11.32 -2.09 -1.23
C SER A 22 12.65 -1.39 -1.52
N ILE A 23 12.90 -0.22 -0.93
CA ILE A 23 14.15 0.51 -1.10
C ILE A 23 15.31 -0.27 -0.47
N SER A 24 15.13 -0.77 0.76
CA SER A 24 16.12 -1.57 1.48
C SER A 24 16.51 -2.83 0.71
N LEU A 25 15.53 -3.52 0.10
CA LEU A 25 15.77 -4.66 -0.78
C LEU A 25 16.64 -4.30 -1.99
N LEU A 26 16.38 -3.15 -2.62
CA LEU A 26 17.13 -2.67 -3.77
C LEU A 26 18.55 -2.21 -3.39
N GLU A 27 18.75 -1.68 -2.20
CA GLU A 27 20.05 -1.29 -1.68
C GLU A 27 20.90 -2.50 -1.30
N SER A 28 20.34 -3.39 -0.49
CA SER A 28 21.04 -4.53 0.10
C SER A 28 20.07 -5.70 0.34
N PRO A 29 19.96 -6.65 -0.60
CA PRO A 29 18.98 -7.71 -0.50
C PRO A 29 19.29 -8.64 0.68
N PRO A 30 18.29 -9.04 1.49
CA PRO A 30 18.51 -9.86 2.66
C PRO A 30 18.82 -11.32 2.30
N GLY A 31 19.55 -11.99 3.20
CA GLY A 31 19.82 -13.43 3.11
C GLY A 31 21.13 -13.81 2.39
N ARG A 32 21.46 -15.11 2.42
CA ARG A 32 22.75 -15.63 1.93
C ARG A 32 22.77 -15.94 0.43
N ASN A 33 21.61 -16.10 -0.21
CA ASN A 33 21.53 -16.44 -1.63
C ASN A 33 20.26 -15.84 -2.27
N PRO A 34 20.24 -14.53 -2.55
CA PRO A 34 19.11 -13.87 -3.20
C PRO A 34 18.82 -14.45 -4.59
N SER A 35 17.57 -14.34 -5.05
CA SER A 35 17.21 -14.79 -6.39
C SER A 35 17.95 -13.99 -7.47
N LYS A 36 18.11 -14.56 -8.67
CA LYS A 36 18.72 -13.85 -9.80
C LYS A 36 18.01 -12.53 -10.09
N THR A 37 16.67 -12.54 -10.12
CA THR A 37 15.86 -11.34 -10.33
C THR A 37 16.14 -10.27 -9.27
N THR A 38 16.25 -10.67 -8.00
CA THR A 38 16.60 -9.75 -6.90
C THR A 38 17.97 -9.13 -7.13
N LEU A 39 18.98 -9.93 -7.46
CA LEU A 39 20.33 -9.44 -7.74
C LEU A 39 20.36 -8.49 -8.95
N ASP A 40 19.61 -8.79 -10.00
CA ASP A 40 19.52 -7.95 -11.19
C ASP A 40 18.91 -6.57 -10.85
N LEU A 41 17.85 -6.54 -10.02
CA LEU A 41 17.21 -5.30 -9.56
C LEU A 41 18.11 -4.48 -8.64
N THR A 42 18.75 -5.12 -7.64
CA THR A 42 19.72 -4.48 -6.75
C THR A 42 20.90 -3.91 -7.54
N THR A 43 21.44 -4.66 -8.50
CA THR A 43 22.55 -4.20 -9.35
C THR A 43 22.11 -3.03 -10.23
N PHE A 44 20.90 -3.10 -10.79
CA PHE A 44 20.32 -2.01 -11.57
C PHE A 44 20.13 -0.75 -10.72
N TYR A 45 19.62 -0.85 -9.50
CA TYR A 45 19.40 0.31 -8.64
C TYR A 45 20.72 0.92 -8.19
N ASN A 46 21.66 0.08 -7.72
CA ASN A 46 22.91 0.56 -7.13
C ASN A 46 23.87 1.22 -8.12
N ARG A 47 23.76 0.94 -9.43
CA ARG A 47 24.56 1.61 -10.47
C ARG A 47 24.05 3.00 -10.87
N GLN A 48 22.84 3.38 -10.45
CA GLN A 48 22.25 4.67 -10.83
C GLN A 48 22.86 5.83 -10.05
N ALA A 49 22.78 7.04 -10.62
CA ALA A 49 23.08 8.27 -9.90
C ALA A 49 22.03 8.55 -8.81
N ASN A 50 22.34 9.44 -7.86
CA ASN A 50 21.41 9.76 -6.77
C ASN A 50 20.08 10.34 -7.28
N ASP A 51 20.11 11.24 -8.27
CA ASP A 51 18.91 11.82 -8.87
C ASP A 51 18.00 10.75 -9.51
N ASP A 52 18.61 9.75 -10.16
CA ASP A 52 17.88 8.62 -10.74
C ASP A 52 17.30 7.69 -9.65
N LYS A 53 18.04 7.46 -8.56
CA LYS A 53 17.53 6.72 -7.39
C LYS A 53 16.36 7.44 -6.74
N GLU A 54 16.42 8.76 -6.59
CA GLU A 54 15.30 9.56 -6.10
C GLU A 54 14.07 9.42 -6.99
N MET A 55 14.24 9.38 -8.30
CA MET A 55 13.13 9.15 -9.23
C MET A 55 12.56 7.73 -9.08
N ILE A 56 13.41 6.71 -8.95
CA ILE A 56 12.96 5.33 -8.71
C ILE A 56 12.19 5.25 -7.39
N ASN A 57 12.66 5.90 -6.33
CA ASN A 57 11.99 5.90 -5.03
C ASN A 57 10.61 6.57 -5.11
N LYS A 58 10.47 7.67 -5.86
CA LYS A 58 9.17 8.30 -6.13
C LYS A 58 8.22 7.41 -6.92
N ILE A 59 8.74 6.62 -7.87
CA ILE A 59 7.94 5.64 -8.62
C ILE A 59 7.44 4.55 -7.67
N ILE A 60 8.28 4.05 -6.76
CA ILE A 60 7.91 3.06 -5.74
C ILE A 60 6.82 3.63 -4.83
N GLU A 61 7.02 4.83 -4.29
CA GLU A 61 6.04 5.53 -3.44
C GLU A 61 4.70 5.67 -4.16
N SER A 62 4.71 6.17 -5.41
CA SER A 62 3.50 6.35 -6.21
C SER A 62 2.78 5.03 -6.48
N ALA A 63 3.52 3.95 -6.77
CA ALA A 63 2.93 2.63 -7.03
C ALA A 63 2.30 2.03 -5.76
N VAL A 64 2.94 2.22 -4.60
CA VAL A 64 2.38 1.79 -3.31
C VAL A 64 1.12 2.59 -2.97
N ASP A 65 1.17 3.91 -3.12
CA ASP A 65 0.01 4.78 -2.88
C ASP A 65 -1.18 4.43 -3.76
N GLU A 66 -0.97 4.24 -5.06
CA GLU A 66 -2.04 3.87 -6.00
C GLU A 66 -2.64 2.49 -5.65
N ALA A 67 -1.82 1.53 -5.24
CA ALA A 67 -2.30 0.20 -4.85
C ALA A 67 -3.16 0.26 -3.58
N ILE A 68 -2.74 1.02 -2.56
CA ILE A 68 -3.50 1.19 -1.33
C ILE A 68 -4.79 1.96 -1.59
N PHE A 69 -4.71 3.08 -2.30
CA PHE A 69 -5.89 3.86 -2.71
C PHE A 69 -6.91 2.99 -3.45
N GLY A 70 -6.44 2.21 -4.43
CA GLY A 70 -7.29 1.29 -5.19
C GLY A 70 -7.96 0.22 -4.33
N LEU A 71 -7.26 -0.31 -3.32
CA LEU A 71 -7.84 -1.24 -2.34
C LEU A 71 -8.89 -0.55 -1.45
N LEU A 72 -8.64 0.68 -1.00
CA LEU A 72 -9.61 1.43 -0.21
C LEU A 72 -10.87 1.76 -1.02
N CYS A 73 -10.72 2.09 -2.31
CA CYS A 73 -11.86 2.25 -3.23
C CYS A 73 -12.72 0.97 -3.32
N VAL A 74 -12.10 -0.20 -3.29
CA VAL A 74 -12.82 -1.48 -3.25
C VAL A 74 -13.60 -1.63 -1.95
N LEU A 75 -12.97 -1.34 -0.80
CA LEU A 75 -13.63 -1.41 0.50
C LEU A 75 -14.78 -0.40 0.62
N ASP A 76 -14.66 0.77 0.01
CA ASP A 76 -15.73 1.77 -0.03
C ASP A 76 -16.82 1.45 -1.06
N GLY A 77 -16.63 0.44 -1.91
CA GLY A 77 -17.61 0.06 -2.93
C GLY A 77 -17.65 0.99 -4.14
N VAL A 78 -16.74 1.97 -4.26
CA VAL A 78 -16.60 2.83 -5.45
C VAL A 78 -15.83 2.13 -6.58
N ARG A 79 -15.19 1.00 -6.28
CA ARG A 79 -14.59 0.07 -7.26
C ARG A 79 -15.12 -1.35 -7.02
N ALA A 80 -15.91 -1.87 -7.96
CA ALA A 80 -16.51 -3.20 -7.83
C ALA A 80 -15.48 -4.33 -8.02
N ILE A 81 -15.63 -5.42 -7.27
CA ILE A 81 -14.82 -6.66 -7.40
C ILE A 81 -15.52 -7.77 -8.18
N GLU A 82 -16.81 -7.60 -8.45
CA GLU A 82 -17.63 -8.53 -9.24
C GLU A 82 -18.18 -7.82 -10.47
N ASN A 83 -18.64 -8.60 -11.45
CA ASN A 83 -19.08 -8.11 -12.76
C ASN A 83 -20.61 -8.15 -12.95
N GLU A 84 -21.38 -8.41 -11.89
CA GLU A 84 -22.85 -8.56 -11.92
C GLU A 84 -23.60 -7.24 -11.80
N ASP A 85 -24.85 -7.12 -12.27
CA ASP A 85 -25.59 -5.85 -12.20
C ASP A 85 -25.96 -5.44 -10.76
N ASP A 86 -26.16 -6.42 -9.88
CA ASP A 86 -26.37 -6.24 -8.45
C ASP A 86 -25.04 -6.45 -7.71
N LYS A 87 -24.50 -5.39 -7.10
CA LYS A 87 -23.19 -5.43 -6.45
C LYS A 87 -23.34 -5.53 -4.93
N GLY A 88 -22.56 -6.41 -4.32
CA GLY A 88 -22.38 -6.50 -2.88
C GLY A 88 -21.63 -5.30 -2.30
N THR A 89 -21.69 -5.20 -0.97
CA THR A 89 -20.97 -4.20 -0.18
C THR A 89 -20.01 -4.88 0.79
N LEU A 90 -18.83 -4.31 0.97
CA LEU A 90 -17.86 -4.77 1.96
C LEU A 90 -17.97 -3.91 3.22
N ASP A 91 -18.23 -4.50 4.38
CA ASP A 91 -18.24 -3.77 5.65
C ASP A 91 -17.00 -4.11 6.48
N LEU A 92 -16.23 -3.09 6.84
CA LEU A 92 -15.01 -3.23 7.62
C LEU A 92 -15.28 -2.85 9.07
N TYR A 93 -15.20 -3.84 9.96
CA TYR A 93 -15.37 -3.65 11.39
C TYR A 93 -14.06 -3.83 12.15
N PHE A 94 -13.66 -2.83 12.94
CA PHE A 94 -12.63 -2.98 13.95
C PHE A 94 -13.26 -3.42 15.27
N THR A 95 -12.90 -4.61 15.75
CA THR A 95 -13.49 -5.19 16.96
C THR A 95 -12.46 -5.32 18.08
N LYS A 96 -12.78 -4.72 19.23
CA LYS A 96 -12.13 -4.97 20.53
C LYS A 96 -13.22 -5.28 21.57
N SER A 97 -13.34 -4.47 22.63
CA SER A 97 -14.47 -4.53 23.58
C SER A 97 -15.77 -3.99 22.99
N LYS A 98 -15.67 -3.13 21.97
CA LYS A 98 -16.76 -2.67 21.11
C LYS A 98 -16.33 -2.81 19.65
N SER A 99 -17.31 -2.89 18.75
CA SER A 99 -17.09 -2.91 17.31
C SER A 99 -17.32 -1.52 16.72
N VAL A 100 -16.46 -1.10 15.79
CA VAL A 100 -16.53 0.17 15.07
C VAL A 100 -16.56 -0.13 13.58
N HIS A 101 -17.59 0.35 12.87
CA HIS A 101 -17.69 0.27 11.42
C HIS A 101 -16.80 1.36 10.79
N LEU A 102 -15.64 0.98 10.25
CA LEU A 102 -14.60 1.90 9.80
C LEU A 102 -14.93 2.57 8.47
N ASN A 103 -15.48 1.84 7.51
CA ASN A 103 -15.89 2.36 6.19
C ASN A 103 -17.39 2.66 6.11
N LYS A 104 -18.02 3.00 7.23
CA LYS A 104 -19.46 3.31 7.28
C LYS A 104 -19.86 4.41 6.29
N ASP A 105 -19.02 5.43 6.17
CA ASP A 105 -19.27 6.61 5.33
C ASP A 105 -18.71 6.45 3.90
N ARG A 106 -18.16 5.28 3.55
CA ARG A 106 -17.66 4.92 2.21
C ARG A 106 -16.62 5.91 1.63
N ASN A 107 -15.74 6.41 2.48
CA ASN A 107 -14.79 7.47 2.15
C ASN A 107 -13.37 7.21 2.68
N LEU A 108 -13.00 5.95 2.94
CA LEU A 108 -11.63 5.59 3.30
C LEU A 108 -10.62 6.08 2.27
N HIS A 109 -10.92 5.93 0.98
CA HIS A 109 -10.07 6.38 -0.12
C HIS A 109 -9.89 7.90 -0.16
N ASP A 110 -10.95 8.67 0.18
CA ASP A 110 -10.86 10.13 0.26
C ASP A 110 -10.03 10.59 1.46
N ILE A 111 -10.13 9.90 2.59
CA ILE A 111 -9.34 10.20 3.79
C ILE A 111 -7.86 9.84 3.59
N TYR A 112 -7.58 8.86 2.73
CA TYR A 112 -6.22 8.46 2.40
C TYR A 112 -5.44 9.52 1.63
N ASN A 113 -6.10 10.13 0.63
CA ASN A 113 -5.54 11.15 -0.27
C ASN A 113 -5.24 12.50 0.38
#